data_AF-A0A8B9D8L7-F1
#
_entry.id   AF-A0A8B9D8L7-F1
#
_cell.length_a   1.000
_cell.length_b   1.000
_cell.length_c   1.000
_cell.angle_alpha   90.00
_cell.angle_beta   90.00
_cell.angle_gamma   90.00
#
_symmetry.space_group_name_H-M   'P 1'
#
loop_
_entity.id
_entity.type
_entity.pdbx_description
1 polymer ?
#
loop_
_entity_poly.entity_id
_entity_poly.type
_entity_poly.pdbx_seq_one_letter_code
_entity_poly.pdbx_strand_id
1 'polypeptide(L)'
;MEACFYAESYRSADILSCMNFFEIVEYFLFAVLVALYEEPEKPNSALDFLKHHLGASAPENPEIEALRLEVAEMKEKYEAVLEENKKLKTKLTLPQEL
;
A
#
# COMPACT_ATOMS: atom_id res chain seq x y z
N MET A 1 -4.61 -50.47 -7.32
CA MET A 1 -3.23 -49.99 -7.12
C MET A 1 -3.15 -48.46 -7.27
N GLU A 2 -3.91 -47.84 -8.17
CA GLU A 2 -3.90 -46.37 -8.36
C GLU A 2 -4.47 -45.54 -7.18
N ALA A 3 -5.44 -46.07 -6.42
CA ALA A 3 -6.01 -45.37 -5.26
C ALA A 3 -5.00 -45.16 -4.10
N CYS A 4 -4.05 -46.10 -3.91
CA CYS A 4 -3.00 -45.96 -2.90
C CYS A 4 -1.99 -44.86 -3.31
N PHE A 5 -1.62 -44.82 -4.59
CA PHE A 5 -0.69 -43.82 -5.13
C PHE A 5 -1.27 -42.40 -5.03
N TYR A 6 -2.57 -42.23 -5.24
CA TYR A 6 -3.24 -40.93 -5.09
C TYR A 6 -3.28 -40.47 -3.63
N ALA A 7 -3.56 -41.37 -2.67
CA ALA A 7 -3.57 -41.05 -1.24
C ALA A 7 -2.17 -40.71 -0.70
N GLU A 8 -1.11 -41.37 -1.21
CA GLU A 8 0.29 -41.03 -0.89
C GLU A 8 0.73 -39.71 -1.53
N SER A 9 0.32 -39.43 -2.77
CA SER A 9 0.56 -38.15 -3.45
C SER A 9 -0.12 -36.98 -2.74
N TYR A 10 -1.39 -37.14 -2.33
CA TYR A 10 -2.12 -36.13 -1.54
C TYR A 10 -1.49 -35.93 -0.16
N ARG A 11 -1.15 -37.01 0.55
CA ARG A 11 -0.47 -36.93 1.85
C ARG A 11 0.88 -36.22 1.74
N SER A 12 1.64 -36.46 0.68
CA SER A 12 2.91 -35.78 0.41
C SER A 12 2.71 -34.28 0.08
N ALA A 13 1.70 -33.95 -0.72
CA ALA A 13 1.35 -32.56 -1.04
C ALA A 13 0.86 -31.78 0.20
N ASP A 14 0.07 -32.41 1.07
CA ASP A 14 -0.39 -31.82 2.33
C ASP A 14 0.78 -31.62 3.32
N ILE A 15 1.71 -32.58 3.40
CA ILE A 15 2.93 -32.44 4.23
C ILE A 15 3.81 -31.32 3.68
N LEU A 16 4.03 -31.26 2.37
CA LEU A 16 4.82 -30.20 1.75
C LEU A 16 4.16 -28.82 1.93
N SER A 17 2.84 -28.74 1.80
CA SER A 17 2.07 -27.52 2.11
C SER A 17 2.23 -27.11 3.58
N CYS A 18 2.15 -28.06 4.53
CA CYS A 18 2.38 -27.81 5.95
C CYS A 18 3.81 -27.35 6.25
N MET A 19 4.82 -27.94 5.60
CA MET A 19 6.23 -27.58 5.79
C MET A 19 6.52 -26.18 5.21
N ASN A 20 6.00 -25.86 4.02
CA ASN A 20 6.11 -24.51 3.46
C ASN A 20 5.38 -23.49 4.35
N PHE A 21 4.21 -23.84 4.87
CA PHE A 21 3.47 -22.98 5.80
C PHE A 21 4.28 -22.72 7.08
N PHE A 22 4.92 -23.75 7.65
CA PHE A 22 5.74 -23.61 8.84
C PHE A 22 6.97 -22.73 8.59
N GLU A 23 7.68 -22.91 7.47
CA GLU A 23 8.81 -22.05 7.09
C GLU A 23 8.39 -20.58 6.86
N ILE A 24 7.24 -20.35 6.22
CA ILE A 24 6.70 -19.00 6.02
C ILE A 24 6.39 -18.34 7.37
N VAL A 25 5.78 -19.07 8.30
CA VAL A 25 5.44 -18.56 9.63
C VAL A 25 6.71 -18.24 10.43
N GLU A 26 7.71 -19.11 10.40
CA GLU A 26 8.99 -18.89 11.09
C GLU A 26 9.73 -17.65 10.55
N TYR A 27 9.86 -17.55 9.23
CA TYR A 27 10.50 -16.41 8.58
C TYR A 27 9.77 -15.09 8.86
N PHE A 28 8.43 -15.11 8.78
CA PHE A 28 7.61 -13.94 9.06
C PHE A 28 7.78 -13.44 10.49
N LEU A 29 7.80 -14.36 11.48
CA LEU A 29 8.01 -13.99 12.88
C LEU A 29 9.37 -13.34 13.09
N PHE A 30 10.44 -13.88 12.50
CA PHE A 30 11.77 -13.30 12.61
C PHE A 30 11.83 -11.89 12.00
N ALA A 31 11.28 -11.72 10.79
CA ALA A 31 11.24 -10.42 10.12
C ALA A 31 10.48 -9.36 10.94
N VAL A 32 9.31 -9.72 11.48
CA VAL A 32 8.51 -8.83 12.34
C VAL A 32 9.26 -8.45 13.61
N LEU A 33 9.96 -9.40 14.24
CA LEU A 33 10.75 -9.12 15.44
C LEU A 33 11.88 -8.15 15.13
N VAL A 34 12.64 -8.36 14.05
CA VAL A 34 13.72 -7.45 13.65
C VAL A 34 13.20 -6.03 13.44
N ALA A 35 12.13 -5.88 12.65
CA ALA A 35 11.51 -4.58 12.41
C ALA A 35 11.03 -3.90 13.71
N LEU A 36 10.46 -4.67 14.64
CA LEU A 36 10.07 -4.22 15.98
C LEU A 36 11.24 -3.73 16.85
N TYR A 37 12.44 -4.27 16.65
CA TYR A 37 13.64 -3.85 17.38
C TYR A 37 14.31 -2.63 16.75
N GLU A 38 14.08 -2.36 15.47
CA GLU A 38 14.66 -1.22 14.74
C GLU A 38 13.86 0.09 14.93
N GLU A 39 12.62 0.02 15.43
CA GLU A 39 11.83 1.22 15.70
C GLU A 39 12.42 2.09 16.83
N PRO A 40 12.54 3.42 16.61
CA PRO A 40 13.09 4.33 17.60
C PRO A 40 12.19 4.50 18.84
N GLU A 41 10.87 4.37 18.68
CA GLU A 41 9.89 4.36 19.77
C GLU A 41 9.19 3.00 19.83
N LYS A 42 9.68 2.12 20.71
CA LYS A 42 9.19 0.75 20.76
C LYS A 42 7.75 0.69 21.29
N PRO A 43 6.81 0.08 20.57
CA PRO A 43 5.42 -0.01 21.02
C PRO A 43 5.30 -0.91 22.26
N ASN A 44 4.34 -0.58 23.12
CA ASN A 44 4.06 -1.33 24.35
C ASN A 44 3.63 -2.79 24.07
N SER A 45 3.17 -3.08 22.86
CA SER A 45 2.73 -4.41 22.42
C SER A 45 3.14 -4.67 20.97
N ALA A 46 3.71 -5.85 20.71
CA ALA A 46 4.05 -6.31 19.35
C ALA A 46 2.83 -6.41 18.43
N LEU A 47 1.65 -6.64 19.01
CA LEU A 47 0.39 -6.68 18.27
C LEU A 47 -0.02 -5.29 17.75
N ASP A 48 0.34 -4.23 18.47
CA ASP A 48 0.03 -2.86 18.05
C ASP A 48 0.94 -2.42 16.90
N PHE A 49 2.21 -2.85 16.89
CA PHE A 49 3.12 -2.69 15.76
C PHE A 49 2.58 -3.33 14.48
N LEU A 50 2.15 -4.60 14.58
CA LEU A 50 1.60 -5.34 13.44
C LEU A 50 0.33 -4.67 12.92
N LYS A 51 -0.55 -4.23 13.82
CA LYS A 51 -1.76 -3.50 13.45
C LYS A 51 -1.49 -2.19 12.72
N HIS A 52 -0.46 -1.46 13.12
CA HIS A 52 -0.05 -0.22 12.46
C HIS A 52 0.54 -0.51 11.07
N HIS A 53 1.47 -1.47 10.97
CA HIS A 53 2.18 -1.79 9.72
C HIS A 53 1.34 -2.56 8.69
N LEU A 54 0.34 -3.32 9.14
CA LEU A 54 -0.60 -4.02 8.26
C LEU A 54 -1.83 -3.16 7.91
N GLY A 55 -1.87 -1.89 8.33
CA GLY A 55 -2.98 -0.97 8.05
C GLY A 55 -4.29 -1.33 8.76
N ALA A 56 -4.26 -2.24 9.74
CA ALA A 56 -5.44 -2.72 10.44
C ALA A 56 -5.91 -1.81 11.59
N SER A 57 -5.14 -0.77 11.95
CA SER A 57 -5.45 0.11 13.09
C SER A 57 -5.26 1.61 12.86
N ALA A 58 -4.96 2.08 11.65
CA ALA A 58 -4.78 3.52 11.46
C ALA A 58 -6.10 4.20 11.04
N PRO A 59 -6.59 5.22 11.77
CA PRO A 59 -7.23 6.36 11.14
C PRO A 59 -6.21 6.95 10.15
N GLU A 60 -6.68 7.41 9.00
CA GLU A 60 -5.89 7.85 7.85
C GLU A 60 -4.54 8.50 8.25
N ASN A 61 -3.43 7.87 7.83
CA ASN A 61 -2.06 8.32 8.13
C ASN A 61 -1.97 9.83 7.86
N PRO A 62 -1.48 10.68 8.79
CA PRO A 62 -1.39 12.12 8.60
C PRO A 62 -0.65 12.52 7.31
N GLU A 63 0.26 11.68 6.83
CA GLU A 63 0.97 11.84 5.57
C GLU A 63 0.04 11.63 4.36
N ILE A 64 -0.92 10.72 4.45
CA ILE A 64 -1.98 10.53 3.43
C ILE A 64 -2.90 11.75 3.38
N GLU A 65 -3.26 12.32 4.53
CA GLU A 65 -4.08 13.54 4.59
C GLU A 65 -3.33 14.76 4.03
N ALA A 66 -2.04 14.91 4.36
CA ALA A 66 -1.19 15.94 3.77
C ALA A 66 -1.11 15.80 2.24
N LEU A 67 -0.87 14.58 1.74
CA LEU A 67 -0.84 14.30 0.30
C LEU A 67 -2.18 14.59 -0.39
N ARG A 68 -3.31 14.29 0.26
CA ARG A 68 -4.65 14.61 -0.27
C ARG A 68 -4.86 16.12 -0.39
N LEU A 69 -4.40 16.90 0.59
CA LEU A 69 -4.48 18.35 0.55
C LEU A 69 -3.63 18.93 -0.58
N GLU A 70 -2.39 18.46 -0.72
CA GLU A 70 -1.49 18.89 -1.82
C GLU A 70 -2.09 18.57 -3.20
N VAL A 71 -2.68 17.38 -3.36
CA VAL A 71 -3.35 17.00 -4.61
C VAL A 71 -4.54 17.93 -4.91
N ALA A 72 -5.33 18.28 -3.89
CA ALA A 72 -6.46 19.20 -4.05
C ALA A 72 -5.99 20.60 -4.47
N GLU A 73 -4.96 21.13 -3.79
CA GLU A 73 -4.39 22.45 -4.09
C GLU A 73 -3.78 22.49 -5.51
N MET A 74 -3.06 21.44 -5.90
CA MET A 74 -2.47 21.34 -7.24
C MET A 74 -3.53 21.26 -8.33
N LYS A 75 -4.63 20.55 -8.07
CA LYS A 75 -5.75 20.45 -9.01
C LYS A 75 -6.45 21.80 -9.20
N GLU A 76 -6.68 22.55 -8.13
CA GLU A 76 -7.26 23.89 -8.19
C GLU A 76 -6.37 24.85 -9.00
N LYS A 77 -5.06 24.86 -8.73
CA LYS A 77 -4.08 25.65 -9.51
C LYS A 77 -4.07 25.26 -10.97
N TYR A 78 -4.12 23.97 -11.27
CA TYR A 78 -4.15 23.47 -12.65
C TYR A 78 -5.41 23.93 -13.39
N GLU A 79 -6.59 23.83 -12.76
CA GLU A 79 -7.85 24.27 -13.36
C GLU A 79 -7.86 25.79 -13.61
N ALA A 80 -7.35 26.59 -12.68
CA ALA A 80 -7.21 28.04 -12.85
C ALA A 80 -6.32 28.40 -14.06
N VAL A 81 -5.14 27.78 -14.14
CA VAL A 81 -4.21 27.99 -15.26
C VAL A 81 -4.81 27.51 -16.59
N LEU A 82 -5.54 26.39 -16.58
CA LEU A 82 -6.23 25.88 -17.77
C LEU A 82 -7.26 26.89 -18.28
N GLU A 83 -8.04 27.49 -17.38
CA GLU A 83 -9.06 28.46 -17.73
C GLU A 83 -8.46 29.77 -18.25
N GLU A 84 -7.39 30.27 -17.64
CA GLU A 84 -6.62 31.39 -18.18
C GLU A 84 -6.05 31.08 -19.56
N ASN A 85 -5.50 29.88 -19.75
CA ASN A 85 -4.95 29.45 -21.04
C ASN A 85 -6.03 29.43 -22.13
N LYS A 86 -7.24 28.94 -21.83
CA LYS A 86 -8.39 29.01 -22.75
C LYS A 86 -8.73 30.46 -23.08
N LYS A 87 -8.84 31.34 -22.07
CA LYS A 87 -9.17 32.75 -22.26
C LYS A 87 -8.12 33.51 -23.08
N LEU A 88 -6.84 33.18 -22.91
CA LEU A 88 -5.77 33.78 -23.71
C LEU A 88 -5.79 33.25 -25.15
N LYS A 89 -6.01 31.94 -25.33
CA LYS A 89 -6.15 31.34 -26.67
C LYS A 89 -7.33 31.94 -27.44
N THR A 90 -8.47 32.16 -26.81
CA THR A 90 -9.62 32.81 -27.48
C THR A 90 -9.29 34.25 -27.88
N LYS A 91 -8.61 35.02 -27.02
CA LYS A 91 -8.15 36.38 -27.33
C LYS A 91 -7.10 36.43 -28.44
N LEU A 92 -6.24 35.42 -28.56
CA LEU A 92 -5.25 35.32 -29.64
C LEU A 92 -5.87 34.88 -30.98
N THR A 93 -6.98 34.14 -30.93
CA THR A 93 -7.64 33.62 -32.14
C THR A 93 -8.70 34.58 -32.68
N LEU A 94 -9.27 35.44 -31.82
CA LEU A 94 -10.02 36.61 -32.26
C LEU A 94 -9.02 37.63 -32.83
N PRO A 95 -9.17 38.08 -34.09
CA PRO A 95 -8.34 39.16 -34.63
C PRO A 95 -8.40 40.35 -33.67
N GLN A 96 -7.24 40.87 -33.27
CA GLN A 96 -7.20 42.16 -32.58
C GLN A 96 -7.80 43.18 -33.55
N GLU A 97 -9.06 43.58 -33.33
CA GLU A 97 -9.59 44.80 -33.92
C GLU A 97 -8.80 45.96 -33.28
N LEU A 98 -7.66 46.27 -33.87
CA LEU A 98 -7.08 47.61 -33.92
C LEU A 98 -6.15 47.74 -35.15
#